data_AF-A0A9P1GYM2-F1
#
_entry.id   AF-A0A9P1GYM2-F1
#
_cell.length_a   1.000
_cell.length_b   1.000
_cell.length_c   1.000
_cell.angle_alpha   90.00
_cell.angle_beta   90.00
_cell.angle_gamma   90.00
#
_symmetry.space_group_name_H-M   'P 1'
#
loop_
_entity.id
_entity.type
_entity.pdbx_description
1 polymer ?
#
loop_
_entity_poly.entity_id
_entity_poly.type
_entity_poly.pdbx_seq_one_letter_code
_entity_poly.pdbx_strand_id
1 'polypeptide(L)'
;MLRMYHSEVAVYQRLHNVQGKLVPQLITSGFLDGSFMTEVNNQDQTSFQIKGILLQYIEGFTLTNLISQAPQSSWQNIINQAIRITHILGDEEILNADSRLRQGDESDFDWGRAKWQQDEEGAVGLVMRHRLRKLGVEIAFCPSLRYFEFAEREDE
;
A
#
# COMPACT_ATOMS: atom_id res chain seq x y z
N MET A 1 -13.62 1.26 -11.07
CA MET A 1 -13.31 -0.14 -10.68
C MET A 1 -12.32 -0.83 -11.63
N LEU A 2 -12.52 -0.80 -12.96
CA LEU A 2 -11.57 -1.39 -13.93
C LEU A 2 -10.12 -0.88 -13.80
N ARG A 3 -9.96 0.44 -13.61
CA ARG A 3 -8.64 1.08 -13.45
C ARG A 3 -7.90 0.58 -12.20
N MET A 4 -8.61 0.34 -11.10
CA MET A 4 -8.03 -0.14 -9.85
C MET A 4 -7.49 -1.57 -9.99
N TYR A 5 -8.24 -2.47 -10.62
CA TYR A 5 -7.77 -3.84 -10.89
C TYR A 5 -6.48 -3.85 -11.73
N HIS A 6 -6.45 -3.13 -12.85
CA HIS A 6 -5.26 -3.10 -13.71
C HIS A 6 -4.06 -2.44 -13.01
N SER A 7 -4.31 -1.37 -12.25
CA SER A 7 -3.28 -0.68 -11.46
C SER A 7 -2.67 -1.60 -10.42
N GLU A 8 -3.50 -2.29 -9.63
CA GLU A 8 -3.05 -3.19 -8.58
C GLU A 8 -2.26 -4.39 -9.16
N VAL A 9 -2.75 -4.99 -10.25
CA VAL A 9 -1.99 -6.05 -10.96
C VAL A 9 -0.64 -5.54 -11.44
N ALA A 10 -0.57 -4.34 -12.02
CA ALA A 10 0.68 -3.76 -12.50
C ALA A 10 1.66 -3.47 -11.35
N VAL A 11 1.16 -3.01 -10.20
CA VAL A 11 1.96 -2.82 -8.98
C VAL A 11 2.59 -4.14 -8.53
N TYR A 12 1.80 -5.21 -8.43
CA TYR A 12 2.35 -6.52 -8.08
C TYR A 12 3.36 -7.01 -9.11
N GLN A 13 3.08 -6.86 -10.41
CA GLN A 13 4.04 -7.21 -11.47
C GLN A 13 5.37 -6.45 -11.33
N ARG A 14 5.33 -5.15 -11.00
CA ARG A 14 6.54 -4.36 -10.73
C ARG A 14 7.32 -4.94 -9.54
N LEU A 15 6.63 -5.30 -8.47
CA LEU A 15 7.22 -5.81 -7.22
C LEU A 15 7.70 -7.27 -7.27
N HIS A 16 7.79 -7.91 -8.44
CA HIS A 16 8.12 -9.33 -8.59
C HIS A 16 9.33 -9.81 -7.76
N ASN A 17 10.38 -8.98 -7.62
CA ASN A 17 11.61 -9.33 -6.89
C ASN A 17 11.45 -9.44 -5.36
N VAL A 18 10.43 -8.76 -4.82
CA VAL A 18 10.20 -8.62 -3.37
C VAL A 18 8.93 -9.32 -2.88
N GLN A 19 8.15 -9.89 -3.79
CA GLN A 19 6.99 -10.73 -3.47
C GLN A 19 7.38 -11.96 -2.64
N GLY A 20 6.55 -12.27 -1.65
CA GLY A 20 6.76 -13.34 -0.68
C GLY A 20 7.87 -13.09 0.33
N LYS A 21 8.48 -11.90 0.30
CA LYS A 21 9.51 -11.46 1.24
C LYS A 21 9.05 -10.23 2.00
N LEU A 22 8.68 -9.18 1.26
CA LEU A 22 8.32 -7.87 1.81
C LEU A 22 6.84 -7.52 1.56
N VAL A 23 6.28 -8.05 0.47
CA VAL A 23 4.86 -7.93 0.13
C VAL A 23 4.31 -9.33 -0.17
N PRO A 24 2.99 -9.57 -0.06
CA PRO A 24 2.39 -10.85 -0.45
C PRO A 24 2.73 -11.26 -1.88
N GLN A 25 2.75 -12.55 -2.17
CA GLN A 25 2.86 -13.02 -3.57
C GLN A 25 1.52 -12.86 -4.29
N LEU A 26 1.55 -12.39 -5.54
CA LEU A 26 0.44 -12.50 -6.48
C LEU A 26 0.44 -13.91 -7.05
N ILE A 27 -0.56 -14.70 -6.66
CA ILE A 27 -0.73 -16.10 -7.12
C ILE A 27 -1.37 -16.10 -8.51
N THR A 28 -2.46 -15.36 -8.70
CA THR A 28 -3.12 -15.21 -10.00
C THR A 28 -3.96 -13.94 -10.06
N SER A 29 -4.28 -13.47 -11.27
CA SER A 29 -5.29 -12.45 -11.53
C SER A 29 -6.25 -12.94 -12.61
N GLY A 30 -7.50 -12.48 -12.58
CA GLY A 30 -8.50 -12.97 -13.53
C GLY A 30 -9.85 -12.29 -13.41
N PHE A 31 -10.81 -12.83 -14.14
CA PHE A 31 -12.20 -12.39 -14.12
C PHE A 31 -13.16 -13.58 -14.12
N LEU A 32 -14.33 -13.38 -13.52
CA LEU A 32 -15.46 -14.30 -13.57
C LEU A 32 -16.56 -13.63 -14.37
N ASP A 33 -17.03 -14.30 -15.42
CA ASP A 33 -18.19 -13.84 -16.20
C ASP A 33 -19.48 -14.14 -15.42
N GLY A 34 -20.33 -13.14 -15.26
CA GLY A 34 -21.58 -13.20 -14.50
C GLY A 34 -22.73 -13.96 -15.17
N SER A 35 -22.46 -14.69 -16.26
CA SER A 35 -23.47 -15.52 -16.94
C SER A 35 -24.04 -16.64 -16.06
N PHE A 36 -23.44 -16.89 -14.88
CA PHE A 36 -23.94 -17.84 -13.89
C PHE A 36 -25.21 -17.38 -13.14
N MET A 37 -25.67 -16.13 -13.28
CA MET A 37 -26.69 -15.56 -12.37
C MET A 37 -28.05 -15.20 -12.99
N THR A 38 -28.32 -15.45 -14.27
CA THR A 38 -29.62 -15.08 -14.87
C THR A 38 -30.25 -16.18 -15.73
N GLU A 39 -31.10 -17.00 -15.10
CA GLU A 39 -32.34 -17.48 -15.73
C GLU A 39 -33.43 -16.40 -15.58
N VAL A 40 -33.20 -15.16 -16.06
CA VAL A 40 -34.28 -14.16 -16.13
C VAL A 40 -34.12 -13.31 -17.38
N ASN A 41 -35.03 -13.58 -18.33
CA ASN A 41 -35.49 -12.79 -19.48
C ASN A 41 -34.54 -11.74 -20.10
N ASN A 42 -34.16 -12.06 -21.35
CA ASN A 42 -33.89 -11.15 -22.48
C ASN A 42 -34.47 -9.74 -22.24
N GLN A 43 -33.69 -8.65 -22.13
CA GLN A 43 -33.08 -7.97 -23.29
C GLN A 43 -31.89 -7.05 -22.94
N ASP A 44 -31.37 -7.03 -21.72
CA ASP A 44 -30.19 -6.23 -21.35
C ASP A 44 -29.13 -7.08 -20.63
N GLN A 45 -28.54 -8.04 -21.34
CA GLN A 45 -27.36 -8.76 -20.85
C GLN A 45 -26.12 -7.89 -21.06
N THR A 46 -25.94 -6.88 -20.21
CA THR A 46 -24.59 -6.33 -20.02
C THR A 46 -23.75 -7.43 -19.37
N SER A 47 -22.73 -7.92 -20.08
CA SER A 47 -21.82 -8.93 -19.55
C SER A 47 -21.12 -8.37 -18.31
N PHE A 48 -21.61 -8.75 -17.13
CA PHE A 48 -21.01 -8.35 -15.87
C PHE A 48 -19.77 -9.20 -15.60
N GLN A 49 -18.61 -8.56 -15.43
CA GLN A 49 -17.36 -9.25 -15.11
C GLN A 49 -16.88 -8.88 -13.71
N ILE A 50 -16.73 -9.88 -12.85
CA ILE A 50 -16.09 -9.71 -11.55
C ILE A 50 -14.60 -9.91 -11.74
N LYS A 51 -13.81 -8.84 -11.58
CA LYS A 51 -12.34 -8.89 -11.68
C LYS A 51 -11.74 -9.04 -10.28
N GLY A 52 -10.68 -9.83 -10.16
CA GLY A 52 -10.03 -10.06 -8.88
C GLY A 52 -8.62 -10.61 -9.00
N ILE A 53 -7.90 -10.52 -7.89
CA ILE A 53 -6.57 -11.09 -7.70
C ILE A 53 -6.59 -12.07 -6.54
N LEU A 54 -5.74 -13.08 -6.61
CA LEU A 54 -5.46 -14.01 -5.54
C LEU A 54 -4.06 -13.72 -5.01
N LEU A 55 -3.97 -13.38 -3.73
CA LEU A 55 -2.73 -13.08 -3.04
C LEU A 55 -2.38 -14.18 -2.04
N GLN A 56 -1.09 -14.30 -1.74
CA GLN A 56 -0.58 -15.10 -0.63
C GLN A 56 -1.26 -14.67 0.67
N TYR A 57 -1.83 -15.64 1.38
CA TYR A 57 -2.27 -15.43 2.74
C TYR A 57 -1.05 -15.31 3.67
N ILE A 58 -1.00 -14.22 4.44
CA ILE A 58 0.02 -14.00 5.46
C ILE A 58 -0.60 -14.34 6.82
N GLU A 59 -0.18 -15.45 7.41
CA GLU A 59 -0.53 -15.77 8.79
C GLU A 59 0.16 -14.78 9.73
N GLY A 60 -0.62 -14.00 10.47
CA GLY A 60 -0.10 -12.97 11.34
C GLY A 60 -1.16 -12.00 11.85
N PHE A 61 -0.73 -10.80 12.22
CA PHE A 61 -1.58 -9.77 12.78
C PHE A 61 -1.29 -8.41 12.13
N THR A 62 -2.28 -7.53 12.11
CA THR A 62 -2.12 -6.16 11.60
C THR A 62 -1.31 -5.31 12.57
N LEU A 63 -0.69 -4.21 12.11
CA LEU A 63 -0.05 -3.24 13.01
C LEU A 63 -1.02 -2.71 14.09
N THR A 64 -2.33 -2.75 13.81
CA THR A 64 -3.36 -2.40 14.79
C THR A 64 -3.37 -3.35 15.99
N ASN A 65 -2.95 -4.60 15.83
CA ASN A 65 -2.94 -5.61 16.88
C ASN A 65 -1.54 -5.87 17.46
N LEU A 66 -0.55 -5.03 17.11
CA LEU A 66 0.85 -5.19 17.52
C LEU A 66 1.00 -5.39 19.05
N ILE A 67 0.32 -4.55 19.83
CA ILE A 67 0.47 -4.53 21.30
C ILE A 67 0.00 -5.83 21.95
N SER A 68 -1.04 -6.46 21.42
CA SER A 68 -1.63 -7.68 21.99
C SER A 68 -1.01 -8.97 21.45
N GLN A 69 -0.27 -8.90 20.32
CA GLN A 69 0.19 -10.09 19.59
C GLN A 69 1.72 -10.22 19.50
N ALA A 70 2.48 -9.15 19.78
CA ALA A 70 3.94 -9.18 19.72
C ALA A 70 4.60 -8.76 21.04
N PRO A 71 5.73 -9.37 21.41
CA PRO A 71 6.50 -8.90 22.55
C PRO A 71 7.03 -7.49 22.30
N GLN A 72 7.01 -6.65 23.34
CA GLN A 72 7.42 -5.24 23.27
C GLN A 72 8.83 -5.05 22.70
N SER A 73 9.75 -5.97 22.99
CA SER A 73 11.12 -5.95 22.46
C SER A 73 11.19 -5.99 20.93
N SER A 74 10.15 -6.47 20.25
CA SER A 74 10.08 -6.56 18.79
C SER A 74 9.40 -5.36 18.13
N TRP A 75 8.69 -4.51 18.88
CA TRP A 75 7.85 -3.45 18.31
C TRP A 75 8.65 -2.46 17.44
N GLN A 76 9.80 -2.01 17.93
CA GLN A 76 10.67 -1.10 17.17
C GLN A 76 11.11 -1.71 15.84
N ASN A 77 11.49 -2.99 15.84
CA ASN A 77 11.93 -3.67 14.63
C ASN A 77 10.78 -3.80 13.61
N ILE A 78 9.58 -4.18 14.06
CA ILE A 78 8.41 -4.30 13.19
C ILE A 78 8.07 -2.95 12.55
N ILE A 79 8.12 -1.86 13.32
CA ILE A 79 7.84 -0.50 12.80
C ILE A 79 8.93 -0.07 11.82
N ASN A 80 10.20 -0.32 12.11
CA ASN A 80 11.31 -0.03 11.20
C ASN A 80 11.17 -0.79 9.88
N GLN A 81 10.74 -2.06 9.93
CA GLN A 81 10.48 -2.85 8.72
C GLN A 81 9.32 -2.28 7.90
N ALA A 82 8.23 -1.87 8.56
CA ALA A 82 7.10 -1.25 7.87
C ALA A 82 7.52 0.05 7.15
N ILE A 83 8.33 0.91 7.79
CA ILE A 83 8.90 2.11 7.16
C ILE A 83 9.84 1.75 6.00
N ARG A 84 10.68 0.72 6.16
CA ARG A 84 11.55 0.26 5.08
C ARG A 84 10.76 -0.21 3.86
N ILE A 85 9.61 -0.86 4.07
CA ILE A 85 8.75 -1.29 2.97
C ILE A 85 8.19 -0.07 2.22
N THR A 86 7.75 0.99 2.91
CA THR A 86 7.26 2.20 2.23
C THR A 86 8.34 2.87 1.38
N HIS A 87 9.60 2.85 1.84
CA HIS A 87 10.75 3.30 1.04
C HIS A 87 10.94 2.45 -0.22
N ILE A 88 10.92 1.13 -0.09
CA ILE A 88 11.09 0.21 -1.23
C ILE A 88 9.97 0.41 -2.25
N LEU A 89 8.72 0.61 -1.81
CA LEU A 89 7.62 0.95 -2.71
C LEU A 89 7.89 2.27 -3.44
N GLY A 90 8.38 3.30 -2.74
CA GLY A 90 8.78 4.56 -3.37
C GLY A 90 9.90 4.40 -4.40
N ASP A 91 10.92 3.60 -4.08
CA ASP A 91 12.08 3.32 -4.95
C ASP A 91 11.65 2.53 -6.22
N GLU A 92 10.59 1.72 -6.11
CA GLU A 92 9.94 1.00 -7.23
C GLU A 92 8.88 1.83 -7.96
N GLU A 93 8.84 3.15 -7.74
CA GLU A 93 7.91 4.10 -8.34
C GLU A 93 6.43 3.77 -8.06
N ILE A 94 6.15 3.33 -6.83
CA ILE A 94 4.82 2.97 -6.35
C ILE A 94 4.32 3.97 -5.28
N LEU A 95 3.08 4.37 -5.47
CA LEU A 95 2.27 5.06 -4.47
C LEU A 95 1.35 4.03 -3.84
N ASN A 96 1.63 3.66 -2.58
CA ASN A 96 0.92 2.62 -1.83
C ASN A 96 -0.53 3.02 -1.57
N ALA A 97 -0.77 4.28 -1.17
CA ALA A 97 -2.10 4.78 -0.82
C ALA A 97 -3.14 4.64 -1.96
N ASP A 98 -2.68 4.73 -3.22
CA ASP A 98 -3.52 4.61 -4.42
C ASP A 98 -3.21 3.35 -5.24
N SER A 99 -2.36 2.46 -4.72
CA SER A 99 -1.88 1.24 -5.40
C SER A 99 -1.63 1.46 -6.89
N ARG A 100 -0.84 2.49 -7.21
CA ARG A 100 -0.52 2.88 -8.59
C ARG A 100 0.98 3.04 -8.82
N LEU A 101 1.34 2.83 -10.07
CA LEU A 101 2.66 3.20 -10.59
C LEU A 101 2.72 4.70 -10.87
N ARG A 102 3.93 5.25 -10.81
CA ARG A 102 4.25 6.54 -11.43
C ARG A 102 3.94 6.47 -12.93
N GLN A 103 3.31 7.51 -13.46
CA GLN A 103 3.03 7.57 -14.90
C GLN A 103 4.26 8.05 -15.65
N GLY A 104 4.47 7.59 -16.89
CA GLY A 104 5.69 7.89 -17.65
C GLY A 104 5.85 9.37 -18.01
N ASP A 105 4.76 10.13 -18.01
CA ASP A 105 4.69 11.57 -18.23
C ASP A 105 4.56 12.38 -16.92
N GLU A 106 4.51 11.73 -15.76
CA GLU A 106 4.42 12.39 -14.45
C GLU A 106 5.77 12.99 -14.08
N SER A 107 5.81 14.31 -13.89
CA SER A 107 7.04 15.03 -13.55
C SER A 107 7.57 14.62 -12.18
N ASP A 108 8.87 14.83 -11.92
CA ASP A 108 9.46 14.57 -10.59
C ASP A 108 8.79 15.42 -9.51
N PHE A 109 8.36 16.64 -9.87
CA PHE A 109 7.62 17.52 -8.97
C PHE A 109 6.25 16.94 -8.63
N ASP A 110 5.46 16.51 -9.62
CA ASP A 110 4.13 15.95 -9.39
C ASP A 110 4.20 14.63 -8.61
N TRP A 111 5.17 13.77 -8.95
CA TRP A 111 5.42 12.53 -8.24
C TRP A 111 5.84 12.77 -6.79
N GLY A 112 6.81 13.68 -6.59
CA GLY A 112 7.28 14.08 -5.28
C GLY A 112 6.18 14.70 -4.43
N ARG A 113 5.32 15.53 -5.03
CA ARG A 113 4.11 16.08 -4.40
C ARG A 113 3.13 14.99 -3.99
N ALA A 114 2.86 14.01 -4.84
CA ALA A 114 1.97 12.90 -4.52
C ALA A 114 2.52 12.07 -3.34
N LYS A 115 3.83 11.78 -3.32
CA LYS A 115 4.46 11.04 -2.21
C LYS A 115 4.49 11.86 -0.91
N TRP A 116 4.71 13.18 -1.00
CA TRP A 116 4.62 14.08 0.15
C TRP A 116 3.21 14.13 0.73
N GLN A 117 2.19 14.34 -0.11
CA GLN A 117 0.80 14.48 0.34
C GLN A 117 0.27 13.22 1.04
N GLN A 118 0.72 12.03 0.63
CA GLN A 118 0.29 10.78 1.27
C GLN A 118 1.10 10.44 2.54
N ASP A 119 2.32 10.99 2.69
CA ASP A 119 3.28 10.74 3.77
C ASP A 119 3.19 9.32 4.37
N GLU A 120 3.42 8.31 3.52
CA GLU A 120 3.24 6.89 3.88
C GLU A 120 4.16 6.47 5.03
N GLU A 121 5.35 7.06 5.10
CA GLU A 121 6.29 6.87 6.21
C GLU A 121 5.75 7.47 7.50
N GLY A 122 5.30 8.73 7.49
CA GLY A 122 4.70 9.37 8.66
C GLY A 122 3.43 8.66 9.13
N ALA A 123 2.62 8.17 8.19
CA ALA A 123 1.44 7.35 8.49
C ALA A 123 1.78 6.09 9.30
N VAL A 124 2.93 5.46 9.06
CA VAL A 124 3.42 4.34 9.88
C VAL A 124 4.09 4.84 11.15
N GLY A 125 5.14 5.65 11.02
CA GLY A 125 6.02 6.04 12.12
C GLY A 125 5.36 6.92 13.17
N LEU A 126 4.66 7.99 12.76
CA LEU A 126 4.02 8.93 13.68
C LEU A 126 2.82 8.31 14.38
N VAL A 127 1.98 7.57 13.64
CA VAL A 127 0.80 6.89 14.20
C VAL A 127 1.23 5.87 15.24
N MET A 128 2.22 5.03 14.92
CA MET A 128 2.71 4.04 15.86
C MET A 128 3.40 4.68 17.07
N ARG A 129 4.17 5.76 16.88
CA ARG A 129 4.78 6.51 17.99
C ARG A 129 3.73 7.09 18.92
N HIS A 130 2.72 7.75 18.37
CA HIS A 130 1.63 8.32 19.15
C HIS A 130 0.87 7.23 19.93
N ARG A 131 0.61 6.10 19.28
CA ARG A 131 -0.11 4.98 19.89
C ARG A 131 0.66 4.33 21.03
N LEU A 132 1.94 4.04 20.84
CA LEU A 132 2.76 3.38 21.85
C LEU A 132 3.11 4.31 23.02
N ARG A 133 3.24 5.62 22.76
CA ARG A 133 3.42 6.62 23.82
C ARG A 133 2.27 6.63 24.83
N LYS A 134 1.04 6.33 24.41
CA LYS A 134 -0.12 6.20 25.33
C LYS A 134 0.04 5.06 26.34
N LEU A 135 0.95 4.12 26.08
CA LEU A 135 1.29 3.00 26.95
C LEU A 135 2.59 3.22 27.74
N GLY A 136 3.15 4.43 27.69
CA GLY A 136 4.44 4.74 28.33
C GLY A 136 5.66 4.19 27.59
N VAL A 137 5.50 3.72 26.35
CA VAL A 137 6.60 3.22 25.51
C VAL A 137 6.98 4.27 24.49
N GLU A 138 8.26 4.65 24.49
CA GLU A 138 8.83 5.52 23.48
C GLU A 138 9.50 4.67 22.39
N ILE A 139 9.20 4.98 21.13
CA ILE A 139 9.87 4.41 19.97
C ILE A 139 10.69 5.48 19.28
N ALA A 140 11.85 5.09 18.78
CA ALA A 140 12.66 5.94 17.93
C ALA A 140 12.01 6.00 16.54
N PHE A 141 11.59 7.19 16.13
CA PHE A 141 11.17 7.45 14.76
C PHE A 141 11.70 8.82 14.32
N CYS A 142 12.52 8.79 13.28
CA CYS A 142 13.09 9.97 12.62
C CYS A 142 12.60 9.96 11.17
N PRO A 143 11.77 10.92 10.74
CA PRO A 143 11.31 11.01 9.37
C PRO A 143 12.48 11.13 8.41
N SER A 144 12.45 10.42 7.28
CA SER A 144 13.49 10.49 6.26
C SER A 144 13.54 11.83 5.51
N LEU A 145 12.44 12.57 5.51
CA LEU A 145 12.26 13.83 4.76
C LEU A 145 12.49 13.69 3.23
N ARG A 146 12.43 12.46 2.68
CA ARG A 146 12.68 12.16 1.25
C ARG A 146 11.91 13.03 0.27
N TYR A 147 10.70 13.47 0.64
CA TYR A 147 9.83 14.26 -0.23
C TYR A 147 9.63 15.69 0.27
N PHE A 148 10.42 16.14 1.26
CA PHE A 148 10.27 17.45 1.88
C PHE A 148 10.53 18.61 0.90
N GLU A 149 11.40 18.44 -0.09
CA GLU A 149 11.65 19.49 -1.10
C GLU A 149 10.42 19.79 -1.97
N PHE A 150 9.48 18.85 -2.02
CA PHE A 150 8.19 18.98 -2.69
C PHE A 150 7.09 19.43 -1.74
N ALA A 151 7.39 19.77 -0.48
CA ALA A 151 6.38 20.28 0.44
C ALA A 151 5.69 21.52 -0.14
N GLU A 152 4.42 21.72 0.23
CA GLU A 152 3.75 22.98 -0.02
C GLU A 152 4.55 24.08 0.67
N ARG A 153 5.14 24.96 -0.14
CA ARG A 153 5.68 26.21 0.38
C ARG A 153 4.46 27.05 0.71
N GLU A 154 4.41 27.59 1.93
CA GLU A 154 3.54 28.74 2.16
C GLU A 154 4.04 29.81 1.19
N ASP A 155 3.24 30.13 0.16
CA ASP A 155 3.59 31.15 -0.82
C ASP A 155 3.79 32.51 -0.10
N GLU A 156 4.78 33.28 -0.58
CA GLU A 156 4.99 34.70 -0.26
C GLU A 156 3.74 35.57 -0.52
#